data_AF-A0A9W6WND6-F1
#
_entry.id   AF-A0A9W6WND6-F1
#
_cell.length_a   1.000
_cell.length_b   1.000
_cell.length_c   1.000
_cell.angle_alpha   90.00
_cell.angle_beta   90.00
_cell.angle_gamma   90.00
#
_symmetry.space_group_name_H-M   'P 1'
#
loop_
_entity.id
_entity.type
_entity.pdbx_description
1 polymer ?
#
loop_
_entity_poly.entity_id
_entity_poly.type
_entity_poly.pdbx_seq_one_letter_code
_entity_poly.pdbx_strand_id
1 'polypeptide(L)'
;MHVCSSKKSFVSKAIAKFGNDMPQLFVVTLIIPGTPLVATVQYFAKTKSAAAGGPTEAEELWERFLRSDDAFRNARFKLIPTIVDGPWVIRKTVGTTPCIIGKAIQTTYFQTPGYLEVHVDISSDMIAKHITSLCRSQSTSFAVDMGFVIEGQTEEELPEALLGCVQYARMDLQLATAISDD
;
A
#
# COMPACT_ATOMS: atom_id res chain seq x y z
N MET A 1 15.69 3.19 -1.77
CA MET A 1 15.73 1.86 -2.42
C MET A 1 14.45 1.71 -3.22
N HIS A 2 14.50 1.37 -4.51
CA HIS A 2 13.33 1.17 -5.37
C HIS A 2 13.12 -0.35 -5.52
N VAL A 3 12.19 -0.96 -4.77
CA VAL A 3 12.15 -2.42 -4.57
C VAL A 3 11.88 -3.15 -5.88
N CYS A 4 10.96 -2.66 -6.70
CA CYS A 4 10.61 -3.31 -7.96
C CYS A 4 11.76 -3.31 -8.98
N SER A 5 12.69 -2.33 -8.91
CA SER A 5 13.86 -2.31 -9.80
C SER A 5 14.93 -3.35 -9.52
N SER A 6 14.91 -4.01 -8.34
CA SER A 6 15.89 -5.07 -8.07
C SER A 6 15.65 -6.26 -9.01
N LYS A 7 16.74 -6.86 -9.52
CA LYS A 7 16.67 -8.07 -10.36
C LYS A 7 16.05 -9.26 -9.64
N LYS A 8 16.09 -9.27 -8.30
CA LYS A 8 15.52 -10.33 -7.46
C LYS A 8 14.06 -10.07 -7.08
N SER A 9 13.52 -8.89 -7.39
CA SER A 9 12.16 -8.49 -7.05
C SER A 9 11.12 -9.42 -7.68
N PHE A 10 9.92 -9.46 -7.08
CA PHE A 10 8.79 -10.17 -7.68
C PHE A 10 8.48 -9.63 -9.08
N VAL A 11 8.52 -8.30 -9.27
CA VAL A 11 8.25 -7.65 -10.56
C VAL A 11 9.24 -8.10 -11.63
N SER A 12 10.55 -8.11 -11.35
CA SER A 12 11.56 -8.59 -12.29
C SER A 12 11.32 -10.04 -12.71
N LYS A 13 10.94 -10.91 -11.77
CA LYS A 13 10.58 -12.30 -12.05
C LYS A 13 9.28 -12.43 -12.84
N ALA A 14 8.28 -11.59 -12.54
CA ALA A 14 7.00 -11.57 -13.25
C ALA A 14 7.18 -11.09 -14.70
N ILE A 15 7.97 -10.04 -14.94
CA ILE A 15 8.32 -9.57 -16.28
C ILE A 15 9.04 -10.67 -17.06
N ALA A 16 10.03 -11.34 -16.45
CA ALA A 16 10.76 -12.42 -17.12
C ALA A 16 9.85 -13.60 -17.50
N LYS A 17 8.80 -13.86 -16.70
CA LYS A 17 7.87 -14.97 -16.92
C LYS A 17 6.74 -14.64 -17.90
N PHE A 18 6.17 -13.44 -17.82
CA PHE A 18 4.94 -13.08 -18.52
C PHE A 18 5.16 -12.04 -19.62
N GLY A 19 6.30 -11.34 -19.64
CA GLY A 19 6.61 -10.32 -20.65
C GLY A 19 5.49 -9.27 -20.77
N ASN A 20 4.98 -9.10 -21.99
CA ASN A 20 3.91 -8.15 -22.28
C ASN A 20 2.54 -8.56 -21.73
N ASP A 21 2.36 -9.82 -21.33
CA ASP A 21 1.12 -10.31 -20.74
C ASP A 21 1.04 -10.05 -19.22
N MET A 22 2.10 -9.48 -18.63
CA MET A 22 2.07 -9.09 -17.22
C MET A 22 1.02 -7.99 -16.99
N PRO A 23 0.04 -8.19 -16.09
CA PRO A 23 -0.89 -7.13 -15.74
C PRO A 23 -0.14 -5.97 -15.10
N GLN A 24 -0.64 -4.75 -15.26
CA GLN A 24 -0.12 -3.60 -14.52
C GLN A 24 -0.21 -3.89 -13.02
N LEU A 25 0.90 -3.73 -12.31
CA LEU A 25 0.96 -3.99 -10.87
C LEU A 25 0.79 -2.68 -10.08
N PHE A 26 0.01 -2.75 -9.02
CA PHE A 26 0.01 -1.76 -7.95
C PHE A 26 0.77 -2.36 -6.76
N VAL A 27 1.84 -1.71 -6.36
CA VAL A 27 2.76 -2.20 -5.33
C VAL A 27 2.80 -1.21 -4.19
N VAL A 28 2.57 -1.69 -2.96
CA VAL A 28 2.68 -0.86 -1.76
C VAL A 28 3.81 -1.40 -0.90
N THR A 29 4.75 -0.52 -0.55
CA THR A 29 5.87 -0.80 0.34
C THR A 29 5.67 0.02 1.61
N LEU A 30 5.33 -0.63 2.71
CA LEU A 30 5.26 0.05 4.02
C LEU A 30 6.60 -0.13 4.75
N ILE A 31 7.27 0.97 5.05
CA ILE A 31 8.51 0.98 5.82
C ILE A 31 8.14 1.13 7.30
N ILE A 32 8.24 0.03 8.04
CA ILE A 32 7.84 -0.09 9.44
C ILE A 32 9.04 0.23 10.34
N PRO A 33 9.03 1.35 11.09
CA PRO A 33 10.12 1.71 11.99
C PRO A 33 10.29 0.69 13.12
N GLY A 34 11.51 0.59 13.63
CA GLY A 34 11.88 -0.29 14.75
C GLY A 34 13.24 -0.94 14.54
N THR A 35 13.56 -1.90 15.39
CA THR A 35 14.77 -2.73 15.28
C THR A 35 14.35 -4.19 15.19
N PRO A 36 14.56 -4.87 14.05
CA PRO A 36 15.01 -4.30 12.77
C PRO A 36 13.99 -3.34 12.13
N LEU A 37 14.47 -2.45 11.26
CA LEU A 37 13.63 -1.71 10.30
C LEU A 37 13.10 -2.73 9.28
N VAL A 38 11.79 -2.80 9.09
CA VAL A 38 11.16 -3.83 8.23
C VAL A 38 10.39 -3.16 7.12
N ALA A 39 10.58 -3.61 5.88
CA ALA A 39 9.70 -3.27 4.77
C ALA A 39 8.74 -4.44 4.53
N THR A 40 7.44 -4.15 4.46
CA THR A 40 6.46 -5.08 3.91
C THR A 40 6.16 -4.65 2.49
N VAL A 41 6.13 -5.59 1.55
CA VAL A 41 5.88 -5.30 0.12
C VAL A 41 4.68 -6.10 -0.36
N GLN A 42 3.63 -5.40 -0.78
CA GLN A 42 2.38 -5.97 -1.25
C GLN A 42 2.27 -5.78 -2.76
N TYR A 43 1.95 -6.84 -3.49
CA TYR A 43 1.79 -6.80 -4.95
C TYR A 43 0.33 -7.09 -5.30
N PHE A 44 -0.33 -6.14 -5.95
CA PHE A 44 -1.68 -6.26 -6.46
C PHE A 44 -1.65 -6.20 -7.99
N ALA A 45 -2.36 -7.10 -8.65
CA ALA A 45 -2.46 -7.11 -10.10
C ALA A 45 -3.77 -6.46 -10.54
N LYS A 46 -3.70 -5.47 -11.42
CA LYS A 46 -4.88 -4.88 -12.05
C LYS A 46 -5.58 -5.97 -12.85
N THR A 47 -6.83 -6.26 -12.52
CA THR A 47 -7.67 -7.16 -13.30
C THR A 47 -8.12 -6.45 -14.58
N LYS A 48 -8.39 -7.21 -15.64
CA LYS A 48 -8.96 -6.64 -16.86
C LYS A 48 -10.34 -6.07 -16.53
N SER A 49 -10.65 -4.87 -17.02
CA SER A 49 -11.98 -4.25 -16.86
C SER A 49 -13.05 -5.22 -17.34
N ALA A 50 -13.99 -5.54 -16.46
CA ALA A 50 -15.11 -6.42 -16.75
C ALA A 50 -16.31 -5.66 -17.37
N ALA A 51 -16.22 -4.33 -17.46
CA ALA A 51 -17.32 -3.49 -17.87
C ALA A 51 -17.49 -3.52 -19.40
N ALA A 52 -18.65 -4.02 -19.85
CA ALA A 52 -19.04 -3.99 -21.25
C ALA A 52 -19.34 -2.56 -21.78
N GLY A 53 -19.33 -1.55 -20.92
CA GLY A 53 -19.81 -0.18 -21.18
C GLY A 53 -18.77 0.94 -21.09
N GLY A 54 -17.47 0.64 -20.96
CA GLY A 54 -16.42 1.63 -20.75
C GLY A 54 -15.81 1.57 -19.34
N PRO A 55 -14.80 2.41 -19.04
CA PRO A 55 -14.17 2.42 -17.73
C PRO A 55 -15.16 2.87 -16.64
N THR A 56 -15.04 2.30 -15.44
CA THR A 56 -15.76 2.81 -14.26
C THR A 56 -15.14 4.09 -13.72
N GLU A 57 -15.86 4.81 -12.85
CA GLU A 57 -15.38 6.03 -12.19
C GLU A 57 -14.06 5.78 -11.44
N ALA A 58 -13.93 4.62 -10.78
CA ALA A 58 -12.70 4.20 -10.12
C ALA A 58 -11.56 3.88 -11.10
N GLU A 59 -11.86 3.32 -12.28
CA GLU A 59 -10.86 3.08 -13.32
C GLU A 59 -10.38 4.40 -13.94
N GLU A 60 -11.27 5.36 -14.16
CA GLU A 60 -10.91 6.70 -14.61
C GLU A 60 -10.08 7.45 -13.56
N LEU A 61 -10.46 7.35 -12.28
CA LEU A 61 -9.72 7.93 -11.16
C LEU A 61 -8.31 7.31 -11.04
N TRP A 62 -8.18 6.00 -11.24
CA TRP A 62 -6.88 5.32 -11.30
C TRP A 62 -6.00 5.86 -12.43
N GLU A 63 -6.53 5.97 -13.65
CA GLU A 63 -5.78 6.50 -14.79
C GLU A 63 -5.37 7.97 -14.56
N ARG A 64 -6.23 8.78 -13.95
CA ARG A 64 -5.91 10.14 -13.55
C ARG A 64 -4.82 10.18 -12.49
N PHE A 65 -4.86 9.30 -11.49
CA PHE A 65 -3.84 9.19 -10.45
C PHE A 65 -2.46 8.84 -11.03
N LEU A 66 -2.39 7.96 -12.03
CA LEU A 66 -1.15 7.63 -12.73
C LEU A 66 -0.57 8.82 -13.53
N ARG A 67 -1.42 9.69 -14.07
CA ARG A 67 -1.00 10.84 -14.91
C ARG A 67 -0.73 12.12 -14.12
N SER A 68 -1.13 12.17 -12.86
CA SER A 68 -1.02 13.38 -12.03
C SER A 68 0.33 13.46 -11.32
N ASP A 69 0.59 14.59 -10.66
CA ASP A 69 1.78 14.80 -9.84
C ASP A 69 1.64 14.20 -8.42
N ASP A 70 2.73 14.25 -7.66
CA ASP A 70 2.76 13.71 -6.30
C ASP A 70 1.86 14.50 -5.34
N ALA A 71 1.60 15.78 -5.60
CA ALA A 71 0.68 16.57 -4.79
C ALA A 71 -0.75 16.02 -4.89
N PHE A 72 -1.22 15.74 -6.11
CA PHE A 72 -2.50 15.08 -6.35
C PHE A 72 -2.55 13.69 -5.70
N ARG A 73 -1.50 12.88 -5.90
CA ARG A 73 -1.43 11.52 -5.34
C ARG A 73 -1.48 11.53 -3.81
N ASN A 74 -0.69 12.41 -3.19
CA ASN A 74 -0.61 12.53 -1.73
C ASN A 74 -1.90 13.03 -1.09
N ALA A 75 -2.68 13.85 -1.80
CA ALA A 75 -3.97 14.33 -1.33
C ALA A 75 -5.06 13.24 -1.31
N ARG A 76 -4.83 12.10 -1.99
CA ARG A 76 -5.88 11.10 -2.29
C ARG A 76 -5.51 9.67 -1.92
N PHE A 77 -4.23 9.34 -1.75
CA PHE A 77 -3.86 7.98 -1.36
C PHE A 77 -4.31 7.68 0.06
N LYS A 78 -5.33 6.82 0.19
CA LYS A 78 -6.07 6.54 1.41
C LYS A 78 -5.81 5.12 1.90
N LEU A 79 -5.58 4.99 3.20
CA LEU A 79 -5.52 3.71 3.91
C LEU A 79 -6.73 3.56 4.82
N ILE A 80 -7.31 2.36 4.78
CA ILE A 80 -8.41 1.94 5.65
C ILE A 80 -7.89 0.77 6.49
N PRO A 81 -7.40 1.02 7.73
CA PRO A 81 -6.98 -0.04 8.61
C PRO A 81 -8.19 -0.61 9.37
N THR A 82 -8.23 -1.93 9.56
CA THR A 82 -9.24 -2.58 10.40
C THR A 82 -8.60 -3.68 11.23
N ILE A 83 -8.63 -3.54 12.56
CA ILE A 83 -8.22 -4.63 13.45
C ILE A 83 -9.31 -5.69 13.44
N VAL A 84 -9.02 -6.85 12.85
CA VAL A 84 -9.94 -7.99 12.74
C VAL A 84 -9.97 -8.76 14.05
N ASP A 85 -8.79 -9.12 14.55
CA ASP A 85 -8.59 -9.84 15.80
C ASP A 85 -7.50 -9.15 16.63
N GLY A 86 -7.56 -9.22 17.96
CA GLY A 86 -6.50 -8.73 18.84
C GLY A 86 -6.92 -7.86 20.03
N PRO A 87 -5.95 -7.44 20.87
CA PRO A 87 -6.20 -6.76 22.13
C PRO A 87 -6.97 -5.46 21.97
N TRP A 88 -7.87 -5.17 22.91
CA TRP A 88 -8.66 -3.93 22.91
C TRP A 88 -7.80 -2.67 22.83
N VAL A 89 -6.63 -2.67 23.48
CA VAL A 89 -5.69 -1.53 23.40
C VAL A 89 -5.22 -1.26 21.97
N ILE A 90 -4.94 -2.29 21.18
CA ILE A 90 -4.53 -2.15 19.77
C ILE A 90 -5.69 -1.62 18.93
N ARG A 91 -6.91 -2.16 19.12
CA ARG A 91 -8.13 -1.68 18.45
C ARG A 91 -8.37 -0.20 18.71
N LYS A 92 -8.21 0.25 19.96
CA LYS A 92 -8.39 1.64 20.35
C LYS A 92 -7.29 2.55 19.81
N THR A 93 -6.04 2.09 19.78
CA THR A 93 -4.90 2.87 19.28
C THR A 93 -4.95 3.07 17.76
N VAL A 94 -5.29 2.04 17.00
CA VAL A 94 -5.38 2.14 15.52
C VAL A 94 -6.68 2.84 15.10
N GLY A 95 -7.78 2.59 15.83
CA GLY A 95 -9.10 3.07 15.45
C GLY A 95 -9.63 2.40 14.19
N THR A 96 -10.66 3.01 13.60
CA THR A 96 -11.33 2.53 12.37
C THR A 96 -11.46 3.64 11.33
N THR A 97 -10.79 4.77 11.55
CA THR A 97 -10.91 5.96 10.71
C THR A 97 -9.97 5.82 9.52
N PRO A 98 -10.48 5.87 8.26
CA PRO A 98 -9.63 5.99 7.08
C PRO A 98 -8.70 7.21 7.17
N CYS A 99 -7.48 7.09 6.68
CA CYS A 99 -6.51 8.19 6.66
C CYS A 99 -5.92 8.41 5.27
N ILE A 100 -5.79 9.69 4.88
CA ILE A 100 -5.01 10.07 3.70
C ILE A 100 -3.53 10.05 4.09
N ILE A 101 -2.81 9.05 3.59
CA ILE A 101 -1.43 8.77 3.98
C ILE A 101 -0.52 9.92 3.56
N GLY A 102 -0.59 10.33 2.30
CA GLY A 102 0.37 11.27 1.71
C GLY A 102 0.32 12.70 2.26
N LYS A 103 -0.69 13.04 3.09
CA LYS A 103 -0.76 14.33 3.79
C LYS A 103 0.18 14.42 4.99
N ALA A 104 0.35 13.31 5.72
CA ALA A 104 1.13 13.28 6.97
C ALA A 104 2.42 12.47 6.83
N ILE A 105 2.39 11.42 6.01
CA ILE A 105 3.47 10.45 5.88
C ILE A 105 4.17 10.67 4.53
N GLN A 106 5.50 10.74 4.56
CA GLN A 106 6.32 10.87 3.38
C GLN A 106 6.07 9.66 2.48
N THR A 107 5.55 9.96 1.29
CA THR A 107 5.16 8.95 0.31
C THR A 107 5.94 9.19 -0.97
N THR A 108 6.57 8.15 -1.51
CA THR A 108 7.37 8.22 -2.75
C THR A 108 6.80 7.28 -3.79
N TYR A 109 6.68 7.74 -5.03
CA TYR A 109 6.08 7.00 -6.13
C TYR A 109 7.14 6.64 -7.17
N PHE A 110 7.18 5.37 -7.56
CA PHE A 110 7.97 4.88 -8.69
C PHE A 110 7.03 4.30 -9.72
N GLN A 111 6.98 4.91 -10.91
CA GLN A 111 6.04 4.51 -11.95
C GLN A 111 6.78 4.08 -13.21
N THR A 112 6.31 2.96 -13.77
CA THR A 112 6.66 2.46 -15.10
C THR A 112 5.37 2.09 -15.82
N PRO A 113 5.40 1.75 -17.12
CA PRO A 113 4.22 1.20 -17.79
C PRO A 113 3.69 -0.08 -17.12
N GLY A 114 4.57 -0.90 -16.53
CA GLY A 114 4.22 -2.19 -15.93
C GLY A 114 3.80 -2.12 -14.46
N TYR A 115 4.14 -1.06 -13.74
CA TYR A 115 3.75 -0.94 -12.33
C TYR A 115 3.76 0.50 -11.80
N LEU A 116 2.95 0.74 -10.78
CA LEU A 116 3.12 1.82 -9.82
C LEU A 116 3.54 1.22 -8.48
N GLU A 117 4.68 1.65 -7.96
CA GLU A 117 5.15 1.33 -6.62
C GLU A 117 5.07 2.55 -5.71
N VAL A 118 4.44 2.38 -4.54
CA VAL A 118 4.21 3.44 -3.55
C VAL A 118 4.95 3.07 -2.27
N HIS A 119 5.90 3.91 -1.87
CA HIS A 119 6.63 3.79 -0.61
C HIS A 119 5.96 4.66 0.42
N VAL A 120 5.55 4.07 1.53
CA VAL A 120 5.00 4.78 2.68
C VAL A 120 6.00 4.68 3.81
N ASP A 121 6.72 5.78 4.07
CA ASP A 121 7.70 5.84 5.15
C ASP A 121 7.04 6.23 6.47
N ILE A 122 6.53 5.25 7.21
CA ILE A 122 5.92 5.46 8.53
C ILE A 122 6.89 6.19 9.48
N SER A 123 8.21 6.06 9.24
CA SER A 123 9.24 6.75 10.01
C SER A 123 9.37 8.24 9.68
N SER A 124 8.52 8.83 8.84
CA SER A 124 8.49 10.28 8.65
C SER A 124 7.55 11.00 9.61
N ASP A 125 6.57 10.32 10.20
CA ASP A 125 5.52 10.94 11.02
C ASP A 125 5.55 10.43 12.47
N MET A 126 5.47 11.37 13.43
CA MET A 126 5.59 11.03 14.86
C MET A 126 4.39 10.23 15.37
N ILE A 127 3.18 10.53 14.90
CA ILE A 127 1.97 9.85 15.34
C ILE A 127 1.94 8.43 14.77
N ALA A 128 2.23 8.28 13.48
CA ALA A 128 2.32 7.00 12.79
C ALA A 128 3.41 6.11 13.39
N LYS A 129 4.59 6.66 13.72
CA LYS A 129 5.63 5.96 14.48
C LYS A 129 5.12 5.43 15.81
N HIS A 130 4.43 6.27 16.58
CA HIS A 130 3.97 5.89 17.91
C HIS A 130 2.93 4.76 17.84
N ILE A 131 1.92 4.90 16.98
CA ILE A 131 0.91 3.87 16.73
C ILE A 131 1.57 2.56 16.28
N THR A 132 2.51 2.65 15.33
CA THR A 132 3.18 1.48 14.76
C THR A 132 4.10 0.80 15.76
N SER A 133 4.75 1.54 16.67
CA SER A 133 5.57 0.98 17.75
C SER A 133 4.73 0.13 18.72
N LEU A 134 3.54 0.62 19.09
CA LEU A 134 2.59 -0.13 19.93
C LEU A 134 2.06 -1.39 19.21
N CYS A 135 1.77 -1.28 17.92
CA CYS A 135 1.38 -2.43 17.11
C CYS A 135 2.55 -3.43 17.00
N ARG A 136 3.76 -2.96 16.76
CA ARG A 136 4.94 -3.81 16.58
C ARG A 136 5.18 -4.72 17.78
N SER A 137 5.08 -4.21 19.02
CA SER A 137 5.30 -5.02 20.23
C SER A 137 4.28 -6.14 20.42
N GLN A 138 3.09 -6.01 19.82
CA GLN A 138 1.99 -6.97 19.92
C GLN A 138 1.67 -7.65 18.57
N SER A 139 2.56 -7.52 17.57
CA SER A 139 2.30 -7.88 16.16
C SER A 139 1.90 -9.34 15.95
N THR A 140 2.35 -10.25 16.81
CA THR A 140 1.99 -11.68 16.81
C THR A 140 0.67 -12.00 17.53
N SER A 141 0.02 -10.99 18.11
CA SER A 141 -1.19 -11.14 18.94
C SER A 141 -2.44 -10.48 18.32
N PHE A 142 -2.37 -9.94 17.11
CA PHE A 142 -3.51 -9.36 16.42
C PHE A 142 -3.48 -9.63 14.92
N ALA A 143 -4.60 -9.41 14.26
CA ALA A 143 -4.74 -9.39 12.81
C ALA A 143 -5.29 -8.04 12.36
N VAL A 144 -4.69 -7.46 11.32
CA VAL A 144 -5.10 -6.17 10.74
C VAL A 144 -5.28 -6.30 9.24
N ASP A 145 -6.42 -5.81 8.74
CA ASP A 145 -6.66 -5.59 7.33
C ASP A 145 -6.20 -4.18 6.95
N MET A 146 -5.50 -4.07 5.82
CA MET A 146 -5.00 -2.83 5.26
C MET A 146 -5.58 -2.66 3.85
N GLY A 147 -6.63 -1.85 3.74
CA GLY A 147 -7.27 -1.52 2.47
C GLY A 147 -6.68 -0.23 1.88
N PHE A 148 -6.30 -0.26 0.59
CA PHE A 148 -5.77 0.90 -0.12
C PHE A 148 -6.78 1.41 -1.14
N VAL A 149 -7.04 2.71 -1.13
CA VAL A 149 -8.04 3.38 -1.96
C VAL A 149 -7.44 4.67 -2.52
N ILE A 150 -7.84 5.08 -3.72
CA ILE A 150 -7.69 6.47 -4.15
C ILE A 150 -8.98 7.18 -3.79
N GLU A 151 -8.88 8.17 -2.91
CA GLU A 151 -10.04 8.94 -2.48
C GLU A 151 -10.59 9.77 -3.64
N GLY A 152 -11.86 9.52 -3.99
CA GLY A 152 -12.71 10.40 -4.77
C GLY A 152 -13.11 11.60 -3.93
N GLN A 153 -12.97 12.79 -4.48
CA GLN A 153 -13.21 14.08 -3.83
C GLN A 153 -14.25 14.91 -4.59
N THR A 154 -14.75 14.40 -5.72
CA THR A 154 -15.89 14.96 -6.46
C THR A 154 -16.90 13.86 -6.74
N GLU A 155 -18.15 14.24 -7.06
CA GLU A 155 -19.22 13.29 -7.37
C GLU A 155 -18.88 12.41 -8.59
N GLU A 156 -18.17 12.95 -9.59
CA GLU A 156 -17.77 12.17 -10.78
C GLU A 156 -16.67 11.14 -10.49
N GLU A 157 -15.98 11.28 -9.36
CA GLU A 157 -14.94 10.34 -8.92
C GLU A 157 -15.52 9.21 -8.04
N LEU A 158 -16.84 9.19 -7.82
CA LEU A 158 -17.53 8.23 -6.98
C LEU A 158 -18.44 7.29 -7.80
N PRO A 159 -18.54 6.00 -7.40
CA PRO A 159 -17.89 5.40 -6.24
C PRO A 159 -16.40 5.13 -6.47
N GLU A 160 -15.58 5.51 -5.49
CA GLU A 160 -14.20 5.06 -5.39
C GLU A 160 -14.14 3.55 -5.07
N ALA A 161 -13.06 2.87 -5.46
CA ALA A 161 -12.91 1.43 -5.24
C ALA A 161 -11.60 1.08 -4.51
N LEU A 162 -11.62 -0.05 -3.79
CA LEU A 162 -10.41 -0.66 -3.23
C LEU A 162 -9.46 -1.06 -4.36
N LEU A 163 -8.24 -0.53 -4.33
CA LEU A 163 -7.16 -0.94 -5.21
C LEU A 163 -6.57 -2.30 -4.81
N GLY A 164 -6.56 -2.56 -3.51
CA GLY A 164 -5.99 -3.77 -2.94
C GLY A 164 -6.24 -3.83 -1.44
N CYS A 165 -6.24 -5.05 -0.90
CA CYS A 165 -6.34 -5.30 0.53
C CYS A 165 -5.37 -6.43 0.91
N VAL A 166 -4.69 -6.27 2.03
CA VAL A 166 -3.86 -7.30 2.65
C VAL A 166 -4.25 -7.47 4.11
N GLN A 167 -4.25 -8.72 4.60
CA GLN A 167 -4.32 -9.00 6.02
C GLN A 167 -2.95 -9.37 6.56
N TYR A 168 -2.49 -8.67 7.59
CA TYR A 168 -1.37 -9.12 8.41
C TYR A 168 -1.94 -9.87 9.62
N ALA A 169 -1.90 -11.20 9.56
CA ALA A 169 -2.40 -12.06 10.62
C ALA A 169 -1.25 -12.56 11.51
N ARG A 170 -1.13 -12.00 12.72
CA ARG A 170 -0.11 -12.39 13.72
C ARG A 170 1.31 -12.38 13.14
N MET A 171 1.63 -11.30 12.42
CA MET A 171 2.87 -11.17 11.66
C MET A 171 4.07 -10.94 12.60
N ASP A 172 4.99 -11.90 12.65
CA ASP A 172 6.25 -11.75 13.40
C ASP A 172 7.28 -10.97 12.57
N LEU A 173 7.49 -9.71 12.95
CA LEU A 173 8.44 -8.81 12.29
C LEU A 173 9.91 -9.19 12.52
N GLN A 174 10.22 -10.10 13.46
CA GLN A 174 11.58 -10.61 13.67
C GLN A 174 12.00 -11.66 12.64
N LEU A 175 11.03 -12.25 11.93
CA LEU A 175 11.28 -13.21 10.85
C LEU A 175 11.58 -12.54 9.50
N ALA A 176 11.66 -11.21 9.46
CA ALA A 176 12.01 -10.47 8.26
C ALA A 176 13.39 -10.87 7.74
N THR A 177 13.49 -11.07 6.43
CA THR A 177 14.78 -11.35 5.77
C THR A 177 15.44 -10.04 5.35
N ALA A 178 16.77 -9.98 5.46
CA ALA A 178 17.53 -8.84 4.98
C ALA A 178 17.32 -8.66 3.47
N ILE A 179 17.08 -7.42 3.04
CA ILE A 179 17.04 -7.05 1.63
C ILE A 179 18.48 -6.80 1.19
N SER A 180 19.03 -7.65 0.32
CA SER A 180 20.37 -7.47 -0.25
C SER A 180 20.34 -6.37 -1.32
N ASP A 181 21.35 -5.49 -1.33
CA ASP A 181 21.50 -4.40 -2.32
C ASP A 181 21.95 -4.85 -3.73
N ASP A 182 21.90 -6.15 -4.05
CA ASP A 182 22.36 -6.73 -5.33
C ASP A 182 21.55 -6.31 -6.57
#